data_AF-A0A532THU3-F1
#
_entry.id   AF-A0A532THU3-F1
#
_cell.length_a   1.000
_cell.length_b   1.000
_cell.length_c   1.000
_cell.angle_alpha   90.00
_cell.angle_beta   90.00
_cell.angle_gamma   90.00
#
_symmetry.space_group_name_H-M   'P 1'
#
loop_
_entity.id
_entity.type
_entity.pdbx_description
1 polymer ?
#
loop_
_entity_poly.entity_id
_entity_poly.type
_entity_poly.pdbx_seq_one_letter_code
_entity_poly.pdbx_strand_id
1 'polypeptide(L)'
;MIKNARRTNQIVEFIDKDHKVANEYYEFIDNDLSPQQLKRNLKRLIDEDPLFFDSYLILADIFYDEGKYNQAKDLLQRAFQKAMMKIVNKEGKWPKIMEWGWVENRHIIRTLDRWATELWDDGKTEDVLTILRNLLKSNPADNIGARYGILAIRMNLDSSYELQFSAILPGYIDAYEISKWFEKNSKKFPEEFDWWRKEIE
;
A
#
# COMPACT_ATOMS: atom_id res chain seq x y z
N MET A 1 -10.50 -2.90 13.97
CA MET A 1 -9.84 -1.68 13.46
C MET A 1 -8.81 -1.17 14.46
N ILE A 2 -7.62 -0.83 13.99
CA ILE A 2 -6.51 -0.30 14.81
C ILE A 2 -6.85 1.13 15.25
N LYS A 3 -6.51 1.48 16.49
CA LYS A 3 -6.79 2.77 17.12
C LYS A 3 -5.56 3.26 17.87
N ASN A 4 -5.27 4.56 17.81
CA ASN A 4 -4.18 5.16 18.57
C ASN A 4 -4.72 6.04 19.70
N ALA A 5 -4.72 5.50 20.92
CA ALA A 5 -5.23 6.19 22.10
C ALA A 5 -4.49 7.51 22.43
N ARG A 6 -3.26 7.69 21.93
CA ARG A 6 -2.47 8.91 22.15
C ARG A 6 -2.84 10.04 21.19
N ARG A 7 -3.60 9.75 20.12
CA ARG A 7 -3.99 10.73 19.11
C ARG A 7 -5.48 11.00 19.19
N THR A 8 -5.87 12.09 19.84
CA THR A 8 -7.28 12.44 20.02
C THR A 8 -7.94 12.94 18.75
N ASN A 9 -7.32 13.87 18.03
CA ASN A 9 -7.91 14.49 16.86
C ASN A 9 -7.57 13.70 15.59
N GLN A 10 -8.47 13.69 14.62
CA GLN A 10 -8.17 13.25 13.27
C GLN A 10 -7.11 14.17 12.67
N ILE A 11 -6.11 13.60 12.00
CA ILE A 11 -5.09 14.38 11.29
C ILE A 11 -5.74 15.03 10.06
N VAL A 12 -5.49 16.31 9.83
CA VAL A 12 -5.96 16.99 8.62
C VAL A 12 -5.08 16.55 7.46
N GLU A 13 -3.79 16.87 7.52
CA GLU A 13 -2.80 16.47 6.53
C GLU A 13 -1.68 15.70 7.22
N PHE A 14 -1.36 14.53 6.69
CA PHE A 14 -0.27 13.69 7.18
C PHE A 14 0.89 13.73 6.19
N ILE A 15 2.05 14.09 6.72
CA ILE A 15 3.34 13.99 6.05
C ILE A 15 4.25 13.30 7.06
N ASP A 16 4.82 12.15 6.69
CA ASP A 16 5.80 11.50 7.57
C ASP A 16 7.10 12.31 7.65
N LYS A 17 7.93 11.98 8.63
CA LYS A 17 9.29 12.52 8.73
C LYS A 17 10.23 11.81 7.76
N ASP A 18 11.36 12.46 7.48
CA ASP A 18 12.51 11.78 6.89
C ASP A 18 13.04 10.66 7.81
N HIS A 19 13.47 9.58 7.17
CA HIS A 19 14.05 8.42 7.81
C HIS A 19 15.55 8.36 7.49
N LYS A 20 16.41 8.38 8.51
CA LYS A 20 17.87 8.41 8.33
C LYS A 20 18.39 7.21 7.54
N VAL A 21 17.72 6.06 7.68
CA VAL A 21 18.03 4.82 6.98
C VAL A 21 17.61 4.82 5.50
N ALA A 22 16.82 5.79 5.04
CA ALA A 22 16.26 5.78 3.70
C ALA A 22 17.32 5.85 2.60
N ASN A 23 18.34 6.69 2.77
CA ASN A 23 19.45 6.77 1.81
C ASN A 23 20.21 5.44 1.71
N GLU A 24 20.56 4.87 2.86
CA GLU A 24 21.26 3.58 2.93
C GLU A 24 20.39 2.45 2.34
N TYR A 25 19.07 2.49 2.55
CA TYR A 25 18.14 1.57 1.90
C TYR A 25 18.22 1.67 0.37
N TYR A 26 18.12 2.87 -0.21
CA TYR A 26 18.18 3.03 -1.67
C TYR A 26 19.52 2.59 -2.23
N GLU A 27 20.62 2.87 -1.54
CA GLU A 27 21.94 2.33 -1.91
C GLU A 27 21.91 0.79 -1.94
N PHE A 28 21.26 0.10 -1.02
CA PHE A 28 21.18 -1.36 -1.06
C PHE A 28 20.32 -1.91 -2.20
N ILE A 29 19.25 -1.19 -2.59
CA ILE A 29 18.39 -1.61 -3.71
C ILE A 29 19.07 -1.37 -5.06
N ASP A 30 19.84 -0.30 -5.19
CA ASP A 30 20.52 0.06 -6.44
C ASP A 30 21.81 -0.76 -6.67
N ASN A 31 22.36 -1.36 -5.62
CA ASN A 31 23.55 -2.21 -5.70
C ASN A 31 23.22 -3.69 -5.93
N ASP A 32 24.08 -4.38 -6.68
CA ASP A 32 23.99 -5.83 -6.93
C ASP A 32 24.45 -6.65 -5.71
N LEU A 33 23.67 -6.58 -4.63
CA LEU A 33 23.90 -7.36 -3.41
C LEU A 33 23.38 -8.77 -3.57
N SER A 34 24.10 -9.76 -3.01
CA SER A 34 23.54 -11.10 -2.92
C SER A 34 22.27 -11.11 -2.04
N PRO A 35 21.30 -12.00 -2.29
CA PRO A 35 20.08 -12.07 -1.48
C PRO A 35 20.35 -12.19 0.02
N GLN A 36 21.43 -12.87 0.42
CA GLN A 36 21.81 -13.01 1.83
C GLN A 36 22.43 -11.73 2.42
N GLN A 37 23.15 -10.94 1.62
CA GLN A 37 23.65 -9.62 2.05
C GLN A 37 22.49 -8.65 2.20
N LEU A 38 21.64 -8.53 1.17
CA LEU A 38 20.47 -7.66 1.19
C LEU A 38 19.56 -7.97 2.39
N LYS A 39 19.25 -9.25 2.62
CA LYS A 39 18.45 -9.69 3.78
C LYS A 39 19.04 -9.29 5.13
N ARG A 40 20.36 -9.42 5.31
CA ARG A 40 21.04 -9.02 6.56
C ARG A 40 20.97 -7.51 6.76
N ASN A 41 21.20 -6.76 5.69
CA ASN A 41 21.16 -5.31 5.69
C ASN A 41 19.75 -4.79 6.01
N LEU A 42 18.71 -5.32 5.37
CA LEU A 42 17.32 -4.94 5.62
C LEU A 42 16.90 -5.22 7.07
N LYS A 43 17.33 -6.35 7.66
CA LYS A 43 17.10 -6.63 9.08
C LYS A 43 17.75 -5.58 9.98
N ARG A 44 18.99 -5.18 9.68
CA ARG A 44 19.67 -4.09 10.40
C ARG A 44 18.91 -2.77 10.28
N LEU A 45 18.45 -2.40 9.08
CA LEU A 45 17.66 -1.18 8.89
C LEU A 45 16.35 -1.20 9.69
N ILE A 46 15.69 -2.36 9.77
CA ILE A 46 14.49 -2.54 10.60
C ILE A 46 14.79 -2.36 12.09
N ASP A 47 15.93 -2.84 12.56
CA ASP A 47 16.34 -2.69 13.96
C ASP A 47 16.71 -1.23 14.28
N GLU A 48 17.36 -0.52 13.35
CA GLU A 48 17.76 0.88 13.50
C GLU A 48 16.59 1.87 13.37
N ASP A 49 15.69 1.65 12.42
CA ASP A 49 14.48 2.46 12.22
C ASP A 49 13.25 1.58 11.96
N PRO A 50 12.59 1.11 13.02
CA PRO A 50 11.45 0.18 12.92
C PRO A 50 10.17 0.83 12.40
N LEU A 51 10.22 2.07 11.93
CA LEU A 51 9.11 2.81 11.33
C LEU A 51 9.38 3.18 9.86
N PHE A 52 10.54 2.80 9.31
CA PHE A 52 10.80 2.88 7.87
C PHE A 52 10.36 1.59 7.19
N PHE A 53 9.25 1.63 6.45
CA PHE A 53 8.53 0.41 6.07
C PHE A 53 9.00 -0.25 4.77
N ASP A 54 9.67 0.48 3.88
CA ASP A 54 10.18 -0.10 2.64
C ASP A 54 11.15 -1.28 2.91
N SER A 55 11.91 -1.22 4.02
CA SER A 55 12.76 -2.35 4.45
C SER A 55 11.99 -3.63 4.79
N TYR A 56 10.75 -3.49 5.30
CA TYR A 56 9.88 -4.63 5.58
C TYR A 56 9.33 -5.23 4.28
N LEU A 57 8.97 -4.39 3.30
CA LEU A 57 8.40 -4.82 2.03
C LEU A 57 9.38 -5.70 1.25
N ILE A 58 10.60 -5.21 1.03
CA ILE A 58 11.62 -5.97 0.28
C ILE A 58 12.03 -7.24 1.03
N LEU A 59 12.13 -7.18 2.37
CA LEU A 59 12.43 -8.38 3.15
C LEU A 59 11.29 -9.42 3.08
N ALA A 60 10.04 -8.98 2.98
CA ALA A 60 8.91 -9.88 2.78
C ALA A 60 8.97 -10.53 1.39
N ASP A 61 9.30 -9.78 0.34
CA ASP A 61 9.45 -10.32 -1.02
C ASP A 61 10.57 -11.36 -1.09
N ILE A 62 11.73 -11.12 -0.44
CA ILE A 62 12.78 -12.13 -0.30
C ILE A 62 12.26 -13.39 0.42
N PHE A 63 11.41 -13.24 1.45
CA PHE A 63 10.81 -14.39 2.12
C PHE A 63 9.81 -15.13 1.21
N TYR A 64 9.06 -14.43 0.36
CA TYR A 64 8.21 -15.05 -0.66
C TYR A 64 9.03 -15.88 -1.64
N ASP A 65 10.13 -15.33 -2.16
CA ASP A 65 11.02 -16.02 -3.11
C ASP A 65 11.67 -17.26 -2.49
N GLU A 66 11.94 -17.24 -1.18
CA GLU A 66 12.44 -18.39 -0.42
C GLU A 66 11.35 -19.41 -0.03
N GLY A 67 10.09 -19.19 -0.42
CA GLY A 67 8.95 -20.04 -0.06
C GLY A 67 8.51 -19.93 1.41
N LYS A 68 8.95 -18.88 2.11
CA LYS A 68 8.70 -18.65 3.55
C LYS A 68 7.50 -17.74 3.76
N TYR A 69 6.37 -18.10 3.16
CA TYR A 69 5.14 -17.31 3.11
C TYR A 69 4.64 -16.84 4.48
N ASN A 70 4.64 -17.72 5.48
CA ASN A 70 4.21 -17.34 6.84
C ASN A 70 5.11 -16.26 7.46
N GLN A 71 6.42 -16.28 7.17
CA GLN A 71 7.36 -15.26 7.68
C GLN A 71 7.18 -13.92 6.95
N ALA A 72 6.96 -13.97 5.63
CA ALA A 72 6.66 -12.78 4.84
C ALA A 72 5.38 -12.11 5.35
N LYS A 73 4.31 -12.88 5.53
CA LYS A 73 3.01 -12.39 5.99
C LYS A 73 3.05 -11.82 7.41
N ASP A 74 3.74 -12.48 8.35
CA ASP A 74 3.95 -11.94 9.70
C ASP A 74 4.69 -10.59 9.64
N LEU A 75 5.72 -10.48 8.80
CA LEU A 75 6.48 -9.26 8.63
C LEU A 75 5.62 -8.11 8.08
N LEU A 76 4.82 -8.38 7.04
CA LEU A 76 3.89 -7.42 6.46
C LEU A 76 2.80 -7.02 7.46
N GLN A 77 2.26 -7.96 8.23
CA GLN A 77 1.27 -7.66 9.27
C GLN A 77 1.84 -6.71 10.33
N ARG A 78 3.07 -6.95 10.79
CA ARG A 78 3.75 -6.08 11.75
C ARG A 78 4.00 -4.68 11.18
N ALA A 79 4.43 -4.58 9.92
CA ALA A 79 4.61 -3.31 9.23
C ALA A 79 3.27 -2.56 9.12
N PHE A 80 2.21 -3.23 8.67
CA PHE A 80 0.85 -2.68 8.59
C PHE A 80 0.36 -2.15 9.94
N GLN A 81 0.53 -2.91 11.03
CA GLN A 81 0.11 -2.49 12.35
C GLN A 81 0.83 -1.21 12.80
N LYS A 82 2.14 -1.12 12.56
CA LYS A 82 2.94 0.08 12.87
C LYS A 82 2.55 1.28 12.01
N ALA A 83 2.37 1.08 10.71
CA ALA A 83 1.92 2.10 9.76
C ALA A 83 0.54 2.65 10.17
N MET A 84 -0.41 1.78 10.47
CA MET A 84 -1.73 2.17 10.97
C MET A 84 -1.65 2.99 12.26
N MET A 85 -0.85 2.56 13.23
CA MET A 85 -0.65 3.32 14.48
C MET A 85 -0.09 4.73 14.25
N LYS A 86 0.71 4.94 13.19
CA LYS A 86 1.21 6.27 12.82
C LYS A 86 0.11 7.19 12.31
N ILE A 87 -0.88 6.68 11.59
CA ILE A 87 -1.83 7.54 10.86
C ILE A 87 -3.22 7.66 11.52
N VAL A 88 -3.66 6.68 12.30
CA VAL A 88 -5.02 6.69 12.86
C VAL A 88 -5.14 7.45 14.17
N ASN A 89 -6.29 8.04 14.45
CA ASN A 89 -6.60 8.61 15.76
C ASN A 89 -7.21 7.56 16.74
N LYS A 90 -7.68 7.99 17.91
CA LYS A 90 -8.26 7.13 18.94
C LYS A 90 -9.58 6.49 18.52
N GLU A 91 -10.30 7.09 17.58
CA GLU A 91 -11.49 6.50 16.96
C GLU A 91 -11.15 5.57 15.79
N GLY A 92 -9.88 5.54 15.34
CA GLY A 92 -9.44 4.75 14.18
C GLY A 92 -9.62 5.50 12.84
N LYS A 93 -9.86 6.81 12.87
CA LYS A 93 -9.98 7.64 11.66
C LYS A 93 -8.61 7.92 11.07
N TRP A 94 -8.50 7.74 9.76
CA TRP A 94 -7.33 8.06 8.95
C TRP A 94 -7.15 9.59 8.81
N PRO A 95 -5.97 10.06 8.38
CA PRO A 95 -5.80 11.44 7.95
C PRO A 95 -6.82 11.81 6.88
N LYS A 96 -7.24 13.07 6.83
CA LYS A 96 -8.08 13.55 5.71
C LYS A 96 -7.27 13.58 4.42
N ILE A 97 -6.00 13.93 4.50
CA ILE A 97 -5.05 14.01 3.39
C ILE A 97 -3.78 13.25 3.77
N MET A 98 -3.31 12.38 2.88
CA MET A 98 -2.06 11.64 2.96
C MET A 98 -1.58 11.40 1.52
N GLU A 99 -1.08 12.46 0.90
CA GLU A 99 -0.76 12.43 -0.54
C GLU A 99 0.46 11.55 -0.82
N TRP A 100 0.44 10.90 -1.99
CA TRP A 100 1.58 10.18 -2.55
C TRP A 100 2.73 11.10 -2.99
N GLY A 101 2.41 12.36 -3.29
CA GLY A 101 3.38 13.37 -3.75
C GLY A 101 4.57 13.49 -2.80
N TRP A 102 4.29 13.49 -1.49
CA TRP A 102 5.28 13.43 -0.42
C TRP A 102 6.00 12.09 -0.41
N VAL A 103 7.32 12.11 -0.65
CA VAL A 103 8.15 10.88 -0.70
C VAL A 103 8.10 10.15 0.64
N GLU A 104 8.05 10.91 1.73
CA GLU A 104 7.96 10.48 3.11
C GLU A 104 6.69 9.66 3.37
N ASN A 105 5.60 9.88 2.62
CA ASN A 105 4.38 9.09 2.79
C ASN A 105 4.41 7.75 2.06
N ARG A 106 5.26 7.60 1.02
CA ARG A 106 5.14 6.49 0.07
C ARG A 106 5.34 5.12 0.72
N HIS A 107 6.30 4.98 1.63
CA HIS A 107 6.53 3.70 2.32
C HIS A 107 5.33 3.27 3.18
N ILE A 108 4.60 4.23 3.77
CA ILE A 108 3.35 3.96 4.50
C ILE A 108 2.26 3.51 3.53
N ILE A 109 2.03 4.27 2.46
CA ILE A 109 0.98 3.98 1.47
C ILE A 109 1.20 2.59 0.86
N ARG A 110 2.42 2.28 0.40
CA ARG A 110 2.77 0.96 -0.14
C ARG A 110 2.57 -0.16 0.87
N THR A 111 2.85 0.08 2.16
CA THR A 111 2.64 -0.94 3.21
C THR A 111 1.17 -1.25 3.43
N LEU A 112 0.33 -0.21 3.40
CA LEU A 112 -1.12 -0.36 3.55
C LEU A 112 -1.70 -1.12 2.34
N ASP A 113 -1.27 -0.75 1.15
CA ASP A 113 -1.67 -1.39 -0.11
C ASP A 113 -1.20 -2.85 -0.18
N ARG A 114 0.08 -3.13 0.09
CA ARG A 114 0.63 -4.49 0.12
C ARG A 114 -0.11 -5.41 1.09
N TRP A 115 -0.47 -4.91 2.28
CA TRP A 115 -1.28 -5.68 3.22
C TRP A 115 -2.73 -5.87 2.74
N ALA A 116 -3.28 -4.93 1.98
CA ALA A 116 -4.58 -5.11 1.33
C ALA A 116 -4.53 -6.26 0.32
N THR A 117 -3.46 -6.41 -0.47
CA THR A 117 -3.25 -7.57 -1.36
C THR A 117 -3.25 -8.89 -0.57
N GLU A 118 -2.51 -8.97 0.54
CA GLU A 118 -2.46 -10.16 1.39
C GLU A 118 -3.84 -10.56 1.95
N LEU A 119 -4.65 -9.57 2.31
CA LEU A 119 -6.03 -9.80 2.77
C LEU A 119 -6.93 -10.24 1.63
N TRP A 120 -6.69 -9.78 0.41
CA TRP A 120 -7.46 -10.18 -0.77
C TRP A 120 -7.18 -11.64 -1.12
N ASP A 121 -5.92 -12.07 -1.09
CA ASP A 121 -5.52 -13.47 -1.29
C ASP A 121 -6.15 -14.40 -0.22
N ASP A 122 -6.38 -13.88 1.00
CA ASP A 122 -7.13 -14.57 2.06
C ASP A 122 -8.65 -14.58 1.87
N GLY A 123 -9.17 -13.93 0.83
CA GLY A 123 -10.61 -13.77 0.58
C GLY A 123 -11.31 -12.77 1.51
N LYS A 124 -10.57 -11.92 2.23
CA LYS A 124 -11.11 -10.93 3.19
C LYS A 124 -11.50 -9.62 2.51
N THR A 125 -12.29 -9.71 1.45
CA THR A 125 -12.59 -8.60 0.52
C THR A 125 -13.15 -7.34 1.20
N GLU A 126 -13.95 -7.44 2.25
CA GLU A 126 -14.47 -6.27 2.99
C GLU A 126 -13.39 -5.51 3.77
N ASP A 127 -12.39 -6.22 4.30
CA ASP A 127 -11.25 -5.59 4.96
C ASP A 127 -10.37 -4.87 3.91
N VAL A 128 -10.18 -5.49 2.75
CA VAL A 128 -9.45 -4.90 1.60
C VAL A 128 -10.13 -3.61 1.15
N LEU A 129 -11.44 -3.66 0.90
CA LEU A 129 -12.23 -2.49 0.50
C LEU A 129 -12.14 -1.36 1.54
N THR A 130 -12.10 -1.70 2.83
CA THR A 130 -11.92 -0.69 3.89
C THR A 130 -10.58 0.02 3.77
N ILE A 131 -9.49 -0.69 3.48
CA ILE A 131 -8.16 -0.10 3.31
C ILE A 131 -8.12 0.74 2.02
N LEU A 132 -8.50 0.14 0.88
CA LEU A 132 -8.43 0.80 -0.42
C LEU A 132 -9.30 2.07 -0.49
N ARG A 133 -10.50 2.05 0.10
CA ARG A 133 -11.34 3.26 0.18
C ARG A 133 -10.71 4.36 1.02
N ASN A 134 -10.03 4.02 2.12
CA ASN A 134 -9.34 5.02 2.92
C ASN A 134 -8.10 5.58 2.21
N LEU A 135 -7.37 4.73 1.48
CA LEU A 135 -6.29 5.18 0.59
C LEU A 135 -6.80 6.16 -0.46
N LEU A 136 -7.88 5.79 -1.17
CA LEU A 136 -8.49 6.65 -2.20
C LEU A 136 -9.01 7.98 -1.63
N LYS A 137 -9.65 7.95 -0.46
CA LYS A 137 -10.17 9.16 0.21
C LYS A 137 -9.08 10.09 0.72
N SER A 138 -7.96 9.54 1.18
CA SER A 138 -6.84 10.34 1.71
C SER A 138 -5.85 10.78 0.63
N ASN A 139 -5.89 10.17 -0.56
CA ASN A 139 -5.11 10.57 -1.72
C ASN A 139 -5.98 10.50 -3.00
N PRO A 140 -6.87 11.49 -3.26
CA PRO A 140 -7.78 11.46 -4.41
C PRO A 140 -7.08 11.43 -5.78
N ALA A 141 -5.84 11.91 -5.88
CA ALA A 141 -5.02 11.75 -7.09
C ALA A 141 -4.74 10.27 -7.43
N ASP A 142 -4.92 9.37 -6.47
CA ASP A 142 -4.91 7.92 -6.59
C ASP A 142 -3.72 7.36 -7.37
N ASN A 143 -2.53 7.86 -7.04
CA ASN A 143 -1.28 7.43 -7.66
C ASN A 143 -0.96 5.94 -7.40
N ILE A 144 -1.50 5.38 -6.31
CA ILE A 144 -1.35 3.95 -5.99
C ILE A 144 -2.33 3.08 -6.79
N GLY A 145 -3.39 3.66 -7.37
CA GLY A 145 -4.37 2.92 -8.16
C GLY A 145 -5.41 2.16 -7.33
N ALA A 146 -5.69 2.60 -6.09
CA ALA A 146 -6.66 1.97 -5.20
C ALA A 146 -8.06 1.85 -5.83
N ARG A 147 -8.44 2.78 -6.72
CA ARG A 147 -9.73 2.71 -7.45
C ARG A 147 -9.88 1.46 -8.30
N TYR A 148 -8.78 0.95 -8.87
CA TYR A 148 -8.81 -0.24 -9.72
C TYR A 148 -9.10 -1.49 -8.88
N GLY A 149 -8.43 -1.64 -7.74
CA GLY A 149 -8.70 -2.72 -6.79
C GLY A 149 -10.13 -2.67 -6.25
N ILE A 150 -10.65 -1.49 -5.89
CA ILE A 150 -12.05 -1.32 -5.47
C ILE A 150 -13.00 -1.83 -6.55
N LEU A 151 -12.80 -1.40 -7.81
CA LEU A 151 -13.66 -1.81 -8.92
C LEU A 151 -13.58 -3.33 -9.18
N ALA A 152 -12.37 -3.88 -9.15
CA ALA A 152 -12.14 -5.31 -9.36
C ALA A 152 -12.87 -6.16 -8.32
N ILE A 153 -12.77 -5.81 -7.03
CA ILE A 153 -13.52 -6.48 -5.97
C ILE A 153 -15.03 -6.35 -6.19
N ARG A 154 -15.53 -5.16 -6.54
CA ARG A 154 -16.95 -4.94 -6.84
C ARG A 154 -17.45 -5.74 -8.04
N MET A 155 -16.55 -6.11 -8.95
CA MET A 155 -16.82 -6.98 -10.09
C MET A 155 -16.58 -8.46 -9.80
N ASN A 156 -16.28 -8.84 -8.54
CA ASN A 156 -15.94 -10.20 -8.12
C ASN A 156 -14.71 -10.78 -8.85
N LEU A 157 -13.72 -9.94 -9.14
CA LEU A 157 -12.42 -10.39 -9.61
C LEU A 157 -11.51 -10.75 -8.43
N ASP A 158 -10.54 -11.62 -8.66
CA ASP A 158 -9.50 -11.94 -7.68
C ASP A 158 -8.36 -10.90 -7.70
N SER A 159 -7.43 -11.03 -6.75
CA SER A 159 -6.28 -10.15 -6.57
C SER A 159 -5.33 -10.10 -7.77
N SER A 160 -5.41 -11.08 -8.69
CA SER A 160 -4.60 -11.15 -9.90
C SER A 160 -5.23 -10.45 -11.10
N TYR A 161 -6.33 -9.69 -10.91
CA TYR A 161 -7.07 -9.01 -11.97
C TYR A 161 -6.20 -8.15 -12.90
N GLU A 162 -5.07 -7.63 -12.42
CA GLU A 162 -4.17 -6.78 -13.21
C GLU A 162 -3.44 -7.54 -14.31
N LEU A 163 -3.31 -8.87 -14.19
CA LEU A 163 -2.64 -9.72 -15.20
C LEU A 163 -3.31 -9.62 -16.58
N GLN A 164 -4.62 -9.35 -16.62
CA GLN A 164 -5.35 -9.17 -17.88
C GLN A 164 -4.96 -7.88 -18.64
N PHE A 165 -4.24 -6.97 -17.98
CA PHE A 165 -3.76 -5.70 -18.52
C PHE A 165 -2.22 -5.69 -18.62
N SER A 166 -1.57 -6.85 -18.71
CA SER A 166 -0.11 -6.91 -18.83
C SER A 166 0.39 -6.13 -20.07
N ALA A 167 1.38 -5.26 -19.88
CA ALA A 167 2.03 -4.54 -20.95
C ALA A 167 3.05 -5.42 -21.71
N ILE A 168 3.61 -4.88 -22.79
CA ILE A 168 4.68 -5.53 -23.56
C ILE A 168 5.93 -5.76 -22.70
N LEU A 169 6.26 -4.83 -21.81
CA LEU A 169 7.37 -4.97 -20.88
C LEU A 169 6.95 -5.86 -19.70
N PRO A 170 7.69 -6.95 -19.40
CA PRO A 170 7.38 -7.82 -18.28
C PRO A 170 7.30 -7.04 -16.96
N GLY A 171 6.25 -7.30 -16.18
CA GLY A 171 6.02 -6.64 -14.88
C GLY A 171 5.37 -5.25 -14.96
N TYR A 172 5.06 -4.75 -16.15
CA TYR A 172 4.32 -3.50 -16.32
C TYR A 172 2.86 -3.75 -16.69
N ILE A 173 1.99 -2.83 -16.29
CA ILE A 173 0.57 -2.80 -16.65
C ILE A 173 0.36 -1.80 -17.78
N ASP A 174 -0.48 -2.15 -18.75
CA ASP A 174 -0.98 -1.24 -19.77
C ASP A 174 -1.95 -0.24 -19.11
N ALA A 175 -1.38 0.92 -18.77
CA ALA A 175 -2.11 2.01 -18.13
C ALA A 175 -3.31 2.48 -18.94
N TYR A 176 -3.28 2.38 -20.27
CA TYR A 176 -4.39 2.78 -21.12
C TYR A 176 -5.54 1.77 -21.04
N GLU A 177 -5.25 0.47 -21.17
CA GLU A 177 -6.31 -0.55 -21.13
C GLU A 177 -6.95 -0.69 -19.75
N ILE A 178 -6.19 -0.61 -18.65
CA ILE A 178 -6.78 -0.62 -17.30
C ILE A 178 -7.64 0.64 -17.04
N SER A 179 -7.20 1.81 -17.51
CA SER A 179 -7.98 3.06 -17.38
C SER A 179 -9.28 2.97 -18.17
N LYS A 180 -9.23 2.47 -19.41
CA LYS A 180 -10.40 2.26 -20.27
C LYS A 180 -11.37 1.23 -19.68
N TRP A 181 -10.86 0.14 -19.10
CA TRP A 181 -11.67 -0.83 -18.37
C TRP A 181 -12.37 -0.17 -17.17
N PHE A 182 -11.65 0.66 -16.42
CA PHE A 182 -12.21 1.38 -15.28
C PHE A 182 -13.29 2.37 -15.69
N GLU A 183 -13.05 3.22 -16.69
CA GLU A 183 -14.02 4.20 -17.19
C GLU A 183 -15.32 3.54 -17.68
N LYS A 184 -15.20 2.37 -18.31
CA LYS A 184 -16.34 1.59 -18.79
C LYS A 184 -17.17 1.02 -17.64
N ASN A 185 -16.52 0.49 -16.60
CA ASN A 185 -17.19 -0.33 -15.58
C ASN A 185 -17.50 0.41 -14.27
N SER A 186 -16.73 1.43 -13.90
CA SER A 186 -16.94 2.22 -12.67
C SER A 186 -18.31 2.90 -12.61
N LYS A 187 -18.93 3.16 -13.77
CA LYS A 187 -20.30 3.72 -13.88
C LYS A 187 -21.38 2.82 -13.28
N LYS A 188 -21.10 1.53 -13.08
CA LYS A 188 -22.01 0.57 -12.42
C LYS A 188 -22.00 0.69 -10.90
N PHE A 189 -21.03 1.39 -10.32
CA PHE A 189 -20.79 1.52 -8.88
C PHE A 189 -20.68 3.01 -8.48
N PRO A 190 -21.74 3.81 -8.70
CA PRO A 190 -21.73 5.24 -8.38
C PRO A 190 -21.41 5.52 -6.90
N GLU A 191 -21.82 4.64 -5.99
CA GLU A 191 -21.53 4.73 -4.56
C GLU A 191 -20.04 4.67 -4.22
N GLU A 192 -19.22 4.03 -5.07
CA GLU A 192 -17.77 3.98 -4.88
C GLU A 192 -17.05 5.18 -5.49
N PHE A 193 -17.54 5.69 -6.63
CA PHE A 193 -16.72 6.55 -7.49
C PHE A 193 -17.29 7.94 -7.77
N ASP A 194 -18.59 8.20 -7.60
CA ASP A 194 -19.17 9.51 -7.94
C ASP A 194 -18.65 10.64 -7.03
N TRP A 195 -18.39 10.34 -5.75
CA TRP A 195 -17.76 11.31 -4.85
C TRP A 195 -16.32 11.60 -5.29
N TRP A 196 -15.59 10.58 -5.73
CA TRP A 196 -14.19 10.71 -6.14
C TRP A 196 -14.07 11.50 -7.43
N ARG A 197 -14.93 11.23 -8.44
CA ARG A 197 -14.96 12.01 -9.69
C ARG A 197 -15.15 13.50 -9.43
N LYS A 198 -16.04 13.88 -8.50
CA LYS A 198 -16.26 15.28 -8.11
C LYS A 198 -15.06 15.92 -7.41
N GLU A 199 -14.21 15.13 -6.77
CA GLU A 199 -13.02 15.60 -6.07
C GLU A 199 -11.86 15.88 -7.04
N ILE A 200 -11.84 15.22 -8.20
CA ILE A 200 -10.77 15.33 -9.21
C ILE A 200 -11.15 16.12 -10.46
N GLU A 201 -12.39 16.62 -10.54
CA GLU A 201 -12.87 17.56 -11.57
C GLU A 201 -12.28 18.97 -11.38
#